data_AF-A0A925ZW57-F1
#
_entry.id   AF-A0A925ZW57-F1
#
_cell.length_a   1.000
_cell.length_b   1.000
_cell.length_c   1.000
_cell.angle_alpha   90.00
_cell.angle_beta   90.00
_cell.angle_gamma   90.00
#
_symmetry.space_group_name_H-M   'P 1'
#
loop_
_entity.id
_entity.type
_entity.pdbx_description
1 polymer ?
#
loop_
_entity_poly.entity_id
_entity_poly.type
_entity_poly.pdbx_seq_one_letter_code
_entity_poly.pdbx_strand_id
1 'polypeptide(L)'
;AQAAGGDIRGRQSAALLIVRGRASAAPWDDRLLDLRVDDSAEPLRELARLLRLHRAYEHMNAGDLAVEKNDVPGAIRAYQAAEKLFPDNLEMQYWHAISLANKQQVPAALQLLQPIFRQDPHWRTLTERLPKVGLLTVSAAELKQILALR
;
A
#
# COMPACT_ATOMS: atom_id res chain seq x y z
N ALA A 1 -27.34 9.13 -14.39
CA ALA A 1 -28.04 8.81 -13.13
C ALA A 1 -27.84 9.89 -12.07
N GLN A 2 -26.62 10.27 -11.67
CA GLN A 2 -26.42 11.33 -10.67
C GLN A 2 -26.69 12.76 -11.15
N ALA A 3 -26.27 13.10 -12.37
CA ALA A 3 -26.59 14.41 -12.97
C ALA A 3 -28.10 14.58 -13.29
N ALA A 4 -28.89 13.52 -13.15
CA ALA A 4 -30.33 13.50 -13.42
C ALA A 4 -31.18 13.67 -12.14
N GLY A 5 -30.58 14.10 -11.02
CA GLY A 5 -31.29 14.38 -9.77
C GLY A 5 -31.29 13.27 -8.73
N GLY A 6 -30.89 12.04 -9.09
CA GLY A 6 -30.90 10.91 -8.15
C GLY A 6 -32.29 10.58 -7.60
N ASP A 7 -32.34 9.65 -6.64
CA ASP A 7 -33.54 9.41 -5.86
C ASP A 7 -33.77 10.59 -4.88
N ILE A 8 -35.03 10.93 -4.60
CA ILE A 8 -35.43 12.05 -3.73
C ILE A 8 -34.87 11.92 -2.31
N ARG A 9 -34.49 10.70 -1.91
CA ARG A 9 -33.86 10.38 -0.62
C ARG A 9 -32.38 10.77 -0.57
N GLY A 10 -31.80 11.23 -1.68
CA GLY A 10 -30.42 11.69 -1.78
C GLY A 10 -29.42 10.59 -2.15
N ARG A 11 -28.15 10.83 -1.81
CA ARG A 11 -27.02 9.91 -2.01
C ARG A 11 -26.45 9.53 -0.64
N GLN A 12 -26.52 8.25 -0.27
CA GLN A 12 -26.00 7.77 1.02
C GLN A 12 -24.99 6.63 0.86
N SER A 13 -25.16 5.77 -0.15
CA SER A 13 -24.28 4.62 -0.35
C SER A 13 -23.85 4.45 -1.80
N ALA A 14 -22.79 3.68 -2.01
CA ALA A 14 -22.30 3.27 -3.31
C ALA A 14 -21.53 1.94 -3.21
N ALA A 15 -21.54 1.15 -4.28
CA ALA A 15 -20.78 -0.08 -4.35
C ALA A 15 -20.18 -0.30 -5.74
N LEU A 16 -19.03 -0.96 -5.79
CA LEU A 16 -18.37 -1.46 -6.99
C LEU A 16 -18.06 -2.95 -6.79
N LEU A 17 -18.76 -3.79 -7.54
CA LEU A 17 -18.54 -5.23 -7.58
C LEU A 17 -18.03 -5.62 -8.97
N ILE A 18 -16.85 -6.22 -9.03
CA ILE A 18 -16.29 -6.83 -10.24
C ILE A 18 -16.24 -8.34 -10.01
N VAL A 19 -16.86 -9.09 -10.91
CA VAL A 19 -16.85 -10.55 -10.89
C VAL A 19 -16.26 -11.10 -12.17
N ARG A 20 -15.78 -12.34 -12.13
CA ARG A 20 -15.39 -13.06 -13.34
C ARG A 20 -16.59 -13.23 -14.27
N GLY A 21 -16.37 -13.05 -15.58
CA GLY A 21 -17.41 -13.26 -16.59
C GLY A 21 -17.79 -14.72 -16.81
N ARG A 22 -16.96 -15.67 -16.33
CA ARG A 22 -17.25 -17.10 -16.28
C ARG A 22 -17.02 -17.59 -14.85
N ALA A 23 -17.98 -18.34 -14.33
CA ALA A 23 -17.87 -18.94 -13.00
C ALA A 23 -16.69 -19.91 -12.94
N SER A 24 -15.94 -19.89 -11.85
CA SER A 24 -14.89 -20.88 -11.59
C SER A 24 -15.43 -22.03 -10.73
N ALA A 25 -14.56 -23.01 -10.46
CA ALA A 25 -14.86 -24.10 -9.53
C ALA A 25 -14.96 -23.63 -8.06
N ALA A 26 -14.51 -22.40 -7.77
CA ALA A 26 -14.52 -21.78 -6.45
C ALA A 26 -15.28 -20.45 -6.52
N PRO A 27 -16.62 -20.44 -6.41
CA PRO A 27 -17.44 -19.24 -6.58
C PRO A 27 -17.11 -18.08 -5.62
N TRP A 28 -16.48 -18.38 -4.48
CA TRP A 28 -16.01 -17.35 -3.53
C TRP A 28 -14.81 -16.56 -4.07
N ASP A 29 -14.02 -17.12 -4.99
CA ASP A 29 -12.89 -16.45 -5.65
C ASP A 29 -13.28 -15.70 -6.94
N ASP A 30 -14.55 -15.77 -7.33
CA ASP A 30 -15.03 -15.11 -8.55
C ASP A 30 -15.27 -13.61 -8.35
N ARG A 31 -15.28 -13.12 -7.11
CA ARG A 31 -15.33 -11.68 -6.78
C ARG A 31 -13.93 -11.10 -6.85
N LEU A 32 -13.64 -10.40 -7.94
CA LEU A 32 -12.35 -9.77 -8.20
C LEU A 32 -12.18 -8.45 -7.44
N LEU A 33 -13.29 -7.74 -7.18
CA LEU A 33 -13.32 -6.51 -6.40
C LEU A 33 -14.69 -6.35 -5.78
N ASP A 34 -14.75 -6.04 -4.49
CA ASP A 34 -15.99 -5.72 -3.77
C ASP A 34 -15.72 -4.54 -2.84
N LEU A 35 -16.03 -3.33 -3.32
CA LEU A 35 -15.88 -2.10 -2.54
C LEU A 35 -17.25 -1.52 -2.25
N ARG A 36 -17.44 -1.11 -1.01
CA ARG A 36 -18.71 -0.58 -0.51
C ARG A 36 -18.49 0.66 0.33
N VAL A 37 -19.36 1.63 0.14
CA VAL A 37 -19.55 2.79 1.00
C VAL A 37 -21.00 2.73 1.45
N ASP A 38 -21.22 2.33 2.70
CA ASP A 38 -22.58 2.10 3.20
C ASP A 38 -23.23 3.39 3.73
N ASP A 39 -22.45 4.36 4.21
CA ASP A 39 -22.94 5.69 4.61
C ASP A 39 -21.89 6.79 4.35
N SER A 40 -22.24 7.77 3.50
CA SER A 40 -21.46 8.97 3.20
C SER A 40 -22.33 10.03 2.54
N ALA A 41 -22.05 11.30 2.83
CA ALA A 41 -22.65 12.42 2.11
C ALA A 41 -22.16 12.52 0.64
N GLU A 42 -21.03 11.89 0.31
CA GLU A 42 -20.42 11.87 -1.04
C GLU A 42 -19.98 10.46 -1.45
N PRO A 43 -20.90 9.47 -1.54
CA PRO A 43 -20.53 8.06 -1.56
C PRO A 43 -19.75 7.65 -2.81
N LEU A 44 -19.98 8.28 -3.97
CA LEU A 44 -19.14 8.01 -5.17
C LEU A 44 -17.74 8.59 -5.07
N ARG A 45 -17.58 9.76 -4.44
CA ARG A 45 -16.26 10.36 -4.22
C ARG A 45 -15.45 9.47 -3.28
N GLU A 46 -16.11 8.97 -2.24
CA GLU A 46 -15.49 8.04 -1.29
C GLU A 46 -15.17 6.69 -1.93
N LEU A 47 -16.10 6.13 -2.72
CA LEU A 47 -15.86 4.91 -3.48
C LEU A 47 -14.68 5.06 -4.46
N ALA A 48 -14.55 6.22 -5.11
CA ALA A 48 -13.40 6.51 -5.97
C ALA A 48 -12.08 6.61 -5.18
N ARG A 49 -12.09 7.21 -3.98
CA ARG A 49 -10.94 7.25 -3.08
C ARG A 49 -10.52 5.84 -2.67
N LEU A 50 -11.48 4.99 -2.27
CA LEU A 50 -11.24 3.58 -1.91
C LEU A 50 -10.72 2.77 -3.09
N LEU A 51 -11.28 2.95 -4.28
CA LEU A 51 -10.77 2.31 -5.49
C LEU A 51 -9.34 2.72 -5.80
N ARG A 52 -9.01 4.01 -5.65
CA ARG A 52 -7.63 4.49 -5.80
C ARG A 52 -6.71 3.80 -4.79
N LEU A 53 -7.13 3.73 -3.52
CA LEU A 53 -6.37 3.11 -2.43
C LEU A 53 -6.12 1.62 -2.69
N HIS A 54 -7.17 0.90 -3.09
CA HIS A 54 -7.07 -0.51 -3.47
C HIS A 54 -6.03 -0.72 -4.57
N ARG A 55 -6.05 0.09 -5.64
CA ARG A 55 -5.05 0.02 -6.72
C ARG A 55 -3.63 0.34 -6.26
N ALA A 56 -3.46 1.24 -5.30
CA ALA A 56 -2.15 1.51 -4.72
C ALA A 56 -1.63 0.29 -3.95
N TYR A 57 -2.48 -0.39 -3.18
CA TYR A 57 -2.09 -1.64 -2.52
C TYR A 57 -1.84 -2.79 -3.50
N GLU A 58 -2.55 -2.88 -4.62
CA GLU A 58 -2.20 -3.83 -5.69
C GLU A 58 -0.76 -3.61 -6.19
N HIS A 59 -0.35 -2.34 -6.33
CA HIS A 59 1.03 -2.00 -6.67
C HIS A 59 2.03 -2.33 -5.55
N MET A 60 1.68 -2.11 -4.28
CA MET A 60 2.50 -2.54 -3.14
C MET A 60 2.73 -4.06 -3.16
N ASN A 61 1.64 -4.83 -3.28
CA ASN A 61 1.69 -6.29 -3.33
C ASN A 61 2.51 -6.80 -4.53
N ALA A 62 2.37 -6.15 -5.68
CA ALA A 62 3.20 -6.46 -6.85
C ALA A 62 4.69 -6.16 -6.60
N GLY A 63 4.99 -5.11 -5.83
CA GLY A 63 6.33 -4.78 -5.37
C GLY A 63 6.91 -5.87 -4.48
N ASP A 64 6.16 -6.29 -3.46
CA ASP A 64 6.57 -7.36 -2.54
C ASP A 64 6.82 -8.67 -3.29
N LEU A 65 5.93 -9.05 -4.21
CA LEU A 65 6.09 -10.24 -5.04
C LEU A 65 7.33 -10.17 -5.96
N ALA A 66 7.65 -8.99 -6.49
CA ALA A 66 8.86 -8.79 -7.29
C ALA A 66 10.13 -8.92 -6.44
N VAL A 67 10.09 -8.41 -5.20
CA VAL A 67 11.15 -8.62 -4.20
C VAL A 67 11.35 -10.11 -3.91
N GLU A 68 10.29 -10.87 -3.66
CA GLU A 68 10.39 -12.33 -3.47
C GLU A 68 11.09 -13.02 -4.64
N LYS A 69 10.80 -12.58 -5.87
CA LYS A 69 11.40 -13.09 -7.11
C LYS A 69 12.79 -12.53 -7.41
N ASN A 70 13.37 -11.70 -6.54
CA ASN A 70 14.64 -10.98 -6.73
C ASN A 70 14.65 -10.00 -7.94
N ASP A 71 13.49 -9.58 -8.43
CA ASP A 71 13.36 -8.52 -9.44
C ASP A 71 13.28 -7.15 -8.75
N VAL A 72 14.42 -6.65 -8.29
CA VAL A 72 14.47 -5.35 -7.60
C VAL A 72 14.03 -4.18 -8.50
N PRO A 73 14.42 -4.10 -9.79
CA PRO A 73 13.90 -3.06 -10.68
C PRO A 73 12.38 -3.10 -10.82
N GLY A 74 11.78 -4.30 -10.91
CA GLY A 74 10.33 -4.49 -10.92
C GLY A 74 9.67 -4.00 -9.64
N ALA A 75 10.26 -4.35 -8.49
CA ALA A 75 9.78 -3.92 -7.18
C ALA A 75 9.73 -2.40 -7.06
N ILE A 76 10.85 -1.72 -7.38
CA ILE A 76 10.94 -0.25 -7.32
C ILE A 76 9.87 0.39 -8.21
N ARG A 77 9.68 -0.08 -9.45
CA ARG A 77 8.64 0.44 -10.35
C ARG A 77 7.23 0.29 -9.76
N ALA A 78 6.96 -0.84 -9.13
CA ALA A 78 5.66 -1.13 -8.52
C ALA A 78 5.41 -0.22 -7.30
N TYR A 79 6.37 -0.11 -6.36
CA TYR A 79 6.24 0.79 -5.21
C TYR A 79 6.08 2.25 -5.64
N GLN A 80 6.87 2.72 -6.62
CA GLN A 80 6.74 4.08 -7.14
C GLN A 80 5.36 4.34 -7.76
N ALA A 81 4.74 3.33 -8.38
CA ALA A 81 3.37 3.45 -8.89
C ALA A 81 2.35 3.60 -7.74
N ALA A 82 2.53 2.88 -6.63
CA ALA A 82 1.71 3.04 -5.42
C ALA A 82 1.89 4.45 -4.80
N GLU A 83 3.13 4.88 -4.62
CA GLU A 83 3.49 6.20 -4.07
C GLU A 83 2.96 7.35 -4.94
N LYS A 84 2.96 7.20 -6.28
CA LYS A 84 2.35 8.19 -7.17
C LYS A 84 0.84 8.33 -6.95
N LEU A 85 0.16 7.24 -6.58
CA LEU A 85 -1.26 7.27 -6.26
C LEU A 85 -1.50 7.91 -4.88
N PHE A 86 -0.64 7.66 -3.88
CA PHE A 86 -0.76 8.23 -2.53
C PHE A 86 0.59 8.77 -2.04
N PRO A 87 1.01 9.96 -2.52
CA PRO A 87 2.34 10.50 -2.22
C PRO A 87 2.52 10.85 -0.75
N ASP A 88 1.45 11.16 -0.03
CA ASP A 88 1.51 11.52 1.39
C ASP A 88 1.38 10.29 2.33
N ASN A 89 1.24 9.08 1.77
CA ASN A 89 1.11 7.87 2.58
C ASN A 89 2.50 7.34 2.98
N LEU A 90 2.92 7.69 4.21
CA LEU A 90 4.17 7.24 4.79
C LEU A 90 4.31 5.72 4.89
N GLU A 91 3.21 5.00 5.09
CA GLU A 91 3.23 3.54 5.22
C GLU A 91 3.73 2.88 3.93
N MET A 92 3.27 3.36 2.77
CA MET A 92 3.68 2.82 1.48
C MET A 92 5.17 3.07 1.23
N GLN A 93 5.64 4.29 1.49
CA GLN A 93 7.06 4.64 1.37
C GLN A 93 7.93 3.84 2.36
N TYR A 94 7.41 3.61 3.57
CA TYR A 94 8.09 2.86 4.61
C TYR A 94 8.30 1.41 4.22
N TRP A 95 7.25 0.71 3.78
CA TRP A 95 7.35 -0.69 3.37
C TRP A 95 8.25 -0.88 2.14
N HIS A 96 8.21 0.06 1.17
CA HIS A 96 9.19 0.09 0.08
C HIS A 96 10.63 0.13 0.62
N ALA A 97 10.92 1.01 1.58
CA ALA A 97 12.25 1.12 2.16
C ALA A 97 12.69 -0.14 2.94
N ILE A 98 11.78 -0.77 3.70
CA ILE A 98 12.05 -2.03 4.40
C ILE A 98 12.36 -3.15 3.40
N SER A 99 11.59 -3.24 2.32
CA SER A 99 11.80 -4.21 1.25
C SER A 99 13.16 -4.04 0.57
N LEU A 100 13.63 -2.80 0.35
CA LEU A 100 14.99 -2.52 -0.15
C LEU A 100 16.07 -2.94 0.85
N ALA A 101 15.88 -2.66 2.14
CA ALA A 101 16.82 -3.05 3.18
C ALA A 101 17.01 -4.57 3.23
N ASN A 102 15.91 -5.33 3.14
CA ASN A 102 15.94 -6.80 3.10
C ASN A 102 16.70 -7.35 1.88
N LYS A 103 16.74 -6.60 0.77
CA LYS A 103 17.53 -6.92 -0.43
C LYS A 103 18.94 -6.35 -0.43
N GLN A 104 19.46 -6.00 0.75
CA GLN A 104 20.82 -5.48 0.94
C GLN A 104 21.06 -4.14 0.21
N GLN A 105 20.00 -3.43 -0.17
CA GLN A 105 20.07 -2.09 -0.75
C GLN A 105 19.97 -1.03 0.36
N VAL A 106 20.75 -1.21 1.42
CA VAL A 106 20.70 -0.37 2.63
C VAL A 106 20.88 1.13 2.32
N PRO A 107 21.82 1.57 1.45
CA PRO A 107 21.96 2.98 1.12
C PRO A 107 20.68 3.62 0.56
N ALA A 108 19.95 2.91 -0.30
CA ALA A 108 18.69 3.39 -0.87
C ALA A 108 17.57 3.39 0.19
N ALA A 109 17.50 2.35 1.02
CA ALA A 109 16.56 2.28 2.13
C ALA A 109 16.74 3.45 3.12
N LEU A 110 17.98 3.82 3.44
CA LEU A 110 18.27 4.94 4.34
C LEU A 110 17.77 6.28 3.78
N GLN A 111 17.91 6.50 2.47
CA GLN A 111 17.41 7.72 1.82
C GLN A 111 15.89 7.87 1.92
N LEU A 112 15.15 6.75 1.86
CA LEU A 112 13.70 6.74 2.03
C LEU A 112 13.30 6.84 3.51
N LEU A 113 13.96 6.10 4.42
CA LEU A 113 13.61 6.08 5.84
C LEU A 113 13.89 7.40 6.55
N GLN A 114 14.89 8.16 6.10
CA GLN A 114 15.27 9.42 6.75
C GLN A 114 14.12 10.45 6.80
N PRO A 115 13.49 10.85 5.68
CA PRO A 115 12.34 11.76 5.72
C PRO A 115 11.14 11.16 6.47
N ILE A 116 10.92 9.84 6.37
CA ILE A 116 9.81 9.16 7.07
C ILE A 116 9.96 9.30 8.58
N PHE A 117 11.15 9.04 9.13
CA PHE A 117 11.42 9.15 10.57
C PHE A 117 11.38 10.59 11.09
N ARG A 118 11.67 11.57 10.22
CA ARG A 118 11.50 13.00 10.57
C ARG A 118 10.04 13.40 10.65
N GLN A 119 9.23 12.90 9.72
CA GLN A 119 7.82 13.24 9.67
C GLN A 119 7.03 12.56 10.79
N ASP A 120 7.33 11.29 11.07
CA ASP A 120 6.73 10.55 12.17
C ASP A 120 7.73 9.59 12.84
N PRO A 121 8.17 9.88 14.08
CA PRO A 121 9.11 9.05 14.83
C PRO A 121 8.60 7.63 15.16
N HIS A 122 7.28 7.38 15.13
CA HIS A 122 6.74 6.05 15.45
C HIS A 122 7.21 4.98 14.47
N TRP A 123 7.50 5.35 13.22
CA TRP A 123 8.10 4.45 12.23
C TRP A 123 9.46 3.91 12.67
N ARG A 124 10.27 4.72 13.37
CA ARG A 124 11.56 4.27 13.92
C ARG A 124 11.34 3.20 15.00
N THR A 125 10.35 3.40 15.87
CA THR A 125 9.97 2.42 16.90
C THR A 125 9.47 1.11 16.29
N LEU A 126 8.72 1.18 15.17
CA LEU A 126 8.33 -0.01 14.43
C LEU A 126 9.56 -0.73 13.86
N THR A 127 10.47 -0.01 13.21
CA THR A 127 11.70 -0.57 12.61
C THR A 127 12.55 -1.33 13.61
N GLU A 128 12.67 -0.83 14.85
CA GLU A 128 13.39 -1.53 15.93
C GLU A 128 12.79 -2.91 16.26
N ARG A 129 11.48 -3.08 16.08
CA ARG A 129 10.76 -4.32 16.41
C ARG A 129 10.74 -5.34 15.27
N LEU A 130 10.84 -4.90 14.03
CA LEU A 130 10.71 -5.76 12.85
C LEU A 130 11.69 -6.96 12.80
N PRO A 131 12.96 -6.85 13.23
CA PRO A 131 13.86 -8.00 13.21
C PRO A 131 13.39 -9.16 14.09
N LYS A 132 12.70 -8.88 15.20
CA LYS A 132 12.19 -9.92 16.12
C LYS A 132 11.11 -10.80 15.48
N VAL A 133 10.41 -10.28 14.48
CA VAL A 133 9.34 -10.98 13.76
C VAL A 133 9.75 -11.38 12.33
N GLY A 134 11.04 -11.20 11.98
CA GLY A 134 11.58 -11.60 10.68
C GLY A 134 11.17 -10.72 9.50
N LEU A 135 10.52 -9.58 9.73
CA LEU A 135 10.10 -8.65 8.67
C LEU A 135 11.22 -7.69 8.22
N LEU A 136 12.30 -7.61 8.99
CA LEU A 136 13.51 -6.88 8.63
C LEU A 136 14.74 -7.76 8.90
N THR A 137 15.50 -8.10 7.86
CA THR A 137 16.57 -9.11 7.90
C THR A 137 17.98 -8.53 7.72
N VAL A 138 18.16 -7.25 8.08
CA VAL A 138 19.49 -6.60 8.06
C VAL A 138 20.36 -7.04 9.23
N SER A 139 21.67 -6.85 9.11
CA SER A 139 22.62 -7.08 10.21
C SER A 139 22.39 -6.11 11.38
N ALA A 140 22.90 -6.46 12.57
CA ALA A 140 22.82 -5.58 13.74
C ALA A 140 23.51 -4.22 13.52
N ALA A 141 24.58 -4.20 12.71
CA ALA A 141 25.29 -2.96 12.36
C ALA A 141 24.44 -2.05 11.46
N GLU A 142 23.80 -2.62 10.44
CA GLU A 142 22.88 -1.90 9.55
C GLU A 142 21.63 -1.43 10.28
N LEU A 143 21.06 -2.26 11.17
CA LEU A 143 19.94 -1.85 12.02
C LEU A 143 20.32 -0.62 12.87
N LYS A 144 21.49 -0.63 13.49
CA LYS A 144 22.00 0.52 14.25
C LYS A 144 22.14 1.76 13.38
N GLN A 145 22.61 1.60 12.13
CA GLN A 145 22.72 2.70 11.17
C GLN A 145 21.34 3.26 10.79
N ILE A 146 20.37 2.40 10.51
CA ILE A 146 18.98 2.80 10.20
C ILE A 146 18.37 3.57 11.38
N LEU A 147 18.49 3.04 12.60
CA LEU A 147 17.90 3.66 13.79
C LEU A 147 18.60 4.98 14.18
N ALA A 148 19.84 5.18 13.76
CA ALA A 148 20.60 6.42 13.98
C ALA A 148 20.22 7.58 13.03
N LEU A 149 19.38 7.33 12.02
CA LEU A 149 18.90 8.37 11.11
C LEU A 149 18.18 9.49 11.87
N ARG A 150 18.52 10.74 11.52
CA ARG A 150 17.92 11.97 12.07
C ARG A 150 17.04 12.65 11.05
#